data_AF-A0A840VJ12-F1
#
_entry.id   AF-A0A840VJ12-F1
#
_cell.length_a   1.000
_cell.length_b   1.000
_cell.length_c   1.000
_cell.angle_alpha   90.00
_cell.angle_beta   90.00
_cell.angle_gamma   90.00
#
_symmetry.space_group_name_H-M   'P 1'
#
loop_
_entity.id
_entity.type
_entity.pdbx_description
1 polymer ?
#
loop_
_entity_poly.entity_id
_entity_poly.type
_entity_poly.pdbx_seq_one_letter_code
_entity_poly.pdbx_strand_id
1 'polypeptide(L)'
;MRRLAWGLGMLMASALAALHYPSPTCWLVLALGAAAGYGVVLWPKPRKIILRSGRLTWTREELCRHILITGDTGSGKTTSGFQPLLVDLSRRVPDWGGLVLGVKGDEHRFMTDLLENNGRSQDLIHLQVRPPDCSTRWEPEHRYNLLSDRSLPWSTHAKFITDIAGSMNSARQHPFFAPMAQLALTHAFQTLEALGEPVTIPRAYALLTSTETAKHAVKRLRRFPDNHGHHELAEFLETTFTQIRAHEQKEGVEGTLKTFLGFYLNEDVAAVFCSEKPNTFSFSHLDRGSVTVVCAAV
;
A
#
# COMPACT_ATOMS: atom_id res chain seq x y z
N MET A 1 18.68 -22.19 19.93
CA MET A 1 18.43 -23.31 20.86
C MET A 1 19.11 -24.61 20.44
N ARG A 2 18.79 -25.24 19.29
CA ARG A 2 19.43 -26.51 18.87
C ARG A 2 20.98 -26.50 18.90
N ARG A 3 21.65 -25.52 18.29
CA ARG A 3 23.14 -25.48 18.27
C ARG A 3 23.79 -25.30 19.65
N LEU A 4 23.14 -24.54 20.53
CA LEU A 4 23.56 -24.39 21.93
C LEU A 4 23.45 -25.73 22.67
N ALA A 5 22.38 -26.48 22.45
CA ALA A 5 22.23 -27.81 23.03
C ALA A 5 23.29 -28.81 22.50
N TRP A 6 23.66 -28.71 21.21
CA TRP A 6 24.70 -29.56 20.62
C TRP A 6 26.10 -29.18 21.10
N GLY A 7 26.40 -27.87 21.22
CA GLY A 7 27.64 -27.37 21.81
C GLY A 7 27.80 -27.77 23.28
N LEU A 8 26.74 -27.64 24.08
CA LEU A 8 26.72 -28.13 25.46
C LEU A 8 26.85 -29.66 25.53
N GLY A 9 26.19 -30.38 24.63
CA GLY A 9 26.29 -31.84 24.54
C GLY A 9 27.73 -32.31 24.27
N MET A 10 28.46 -31.62 23.38
CA MET A 10 29.87 -31.90 23.11
C MET A 10 30.77 -31.61 24.33
N LEU A 11 30.53 -30.50 25.04
CA LEU A 11 31.24 -30.18 26.28
C LEU A 11 31.01 -31.25 27.35
N MET A 12 29.77 -31.65 27.59
CA MET A 12 29.42 -32.69 28.56
C MET A 12 30.01 -34.06 28.19
N ALA A 13 29.96 -34.44 26.91
CA ALA A 13 30.56 -35.68 26.43
C ALA A 13 32.08 -35.68 26.60
N SER A 14 32.75 -34.56 26.31
CA SER A 14 34.21 -34.43 26.54
C SER A 14 34.59 -34.45 28.02
N ALA A 15 33.76 -33.88 28.91
CA ALA A 15 33.97 -33.92 30.35
C ALA A 15 33.84 -35.35 30.90
N LEU A 16 32.83 -36.11 30.45
CA LEU A 16 32.66 -37.51 30.82
C LEU A 16 33.79 -38.41 30.29
N ALA A 17 34.23 -38.17 29.05
CA ALA A 17 35.37 -38.88 28.47
C ALA A 17 36.68 -38.58 29.23
N ALA A 18 36.90 -37.32 29.62
CA ALA A 18 38.12 -36.90 30.33
C ALA A 18 38.30 -37.59 31.70
N LEU A 19 37.23 -38.04 32.35
CA LEU A 19 37.28 -38.81 33.60
C LEU A 19 37.95 -40.20 33.44
N HIS A 20 38.03 -40.71 32.22
CA HIS A 20 38.58 -42.05 31.92
C HIS A 20 40.07 -41.99 31.50
N TYR A 21 40.67 -40.80 31.42
CA TYR A 21 42.04 -40.61 30.95
C TYR A 21 42.94 -40.02 32.06
N PRO A 22 44.19 -40.51 32.22
CA PRO A 22 45.13 -39.96 33.20
C PRO A 22 45.68 -38.58 32.78
N SER A 23 46.15 -37.81 33.75
CA SER A 23 46.90 -36.58 33.48
C SER A 23 48.17 -36.90 32.69
N PRO A 24 48.51 -36.17 31.59
CA PRO A 24 47.90 -34.92 31.11
C PRO A 24 46.84 -35.10 29.99
N THR A 25 46.55 -36.33 29.57
CA THR A 25 45.68 -36.60 28.40
C THR A 25 44.23 -36.15 28.61
N CYS A 26 43.73 -36.11 29.85
CA CYS A 26 42.41 -35.54 30.18
C CYS A 26 42.27 -34.07 29.77
N TRP A 27 43.33 -33.26 29.90
CA TRP A 27 43.33 -31.85 29.51
C TRP A 27 43.21 -31.68 27.99
N LEU A 28 43.83 -32.58 27.21
CA LEU A 28 43.72 -32.57 25.75
C LEU A 28 42.30 -32.89 25.30
N VAL A 29 41.64 -33.87 25.95
CA VAL A 29 40.24 -34.23 25.64
C VAL A 29 39.28 -33.06 25.95
N LEU A 30 39.47 -32.39 27.09
CA LEU A 30 38.69 -31.20 27.44
C LEU A 30 38.93 -30.04 26.47
N ALA A 31 40.18 -29.77 26.10
CA ALA A 31 40.53 -28.70 25.17
C ALA A 31 39.94 -28.94 23.77
N LEU A 32 40.02 -30.17 23.25
CA LEU A 32 39.43 -30.55 21.96
C LEU A 32 37.90 -30.50 22.01
N GLY A 33 37.29 -30.97 23.10
CA GLY A 33 35.85 -30.89 23.32
C GLY A 33 35.33 -29.46 23.38
N ALA A 34 36.06 -28.58 24.08
CA ALA A 34 35.76 -27.15 24.14
C ALA A 34 35.91 -26.47 22.77
N ALA A 35 36.97 -26.76 22.04
CA ALA A 35 37.18 -26.23 20.69
C ALA A 35 36.09 -26.70 19.71
N ALA A 36 35.71 -27.98 19.77
CA ALA A 36 34.65 -28.54 18.94
C ALA A 36 33.26 -27.96 19.30
N GLY A 37 32.93 -27.91 20.59
CA GLY A 37 31.68 -27.32 21.08
C GLY A 37 31.56 -25.84 20.70
N TYR A 38 32.64 -25.08 20.85
CA TYR A 38 32.73 -23.68 20.43
C TYR A 38 32.60 -23.54 18.90
N GLY A 39 33.26 -24.41 18.13
CA GLY A 39 33.16 -24.46 16.67
C GLY A 39 31.74 -24.73 16.17
N VAL A 40 30.97 -25.61 16.84
CA VAL A 40 29.56 -25.89 16.52
C VAL A 40 28.65 -24.69 16.81
N VAL A 41 28.90 -23.98 17.91
CA VAL A 41 28.14 -22.78 18.28
C VAL A 41 28.42 -21.64 17.30
N LEU A 42 29.69 -21.44 16.94
CA LEU A 42 30.12 -20.39 16.02
C LEU A 42 29.92 -20.73 14.54
N TRP A 43 29.58 -21.98 14.21
CA TRP A 43 29.41 -22.38 12.81
C TRP A 43 28.39 -21.47 12.12
N PRO A 44 28.70 -20.83 10.98
CA PRO A 44 27.80 -19.88 10.36
C PRO A 44 26.46 -20.54 10.01
N LYS A 45 25.36 -19.82 10.22
CA LYS A 45 24.05 -20.30 9.73
C LYS A 45 24.10 -20.31 8.20
N PRO A 46 23.63 -21.38 7.54
CA PRO A 46 23.50 -21.36 6.09
C PRO A 46 22.57 -20.20 5.71
N ARG A 47 23.02 -19.33 4.81
CA ARG A 47 22.22 -18.21 4.32
C ARG A 47 21.11 -18.78 3.44
N LYS A 48 19.85 -18.58 3.84
CA LYS A 48 18.70 -18.95 3.00
C LYS A 48 18.48 -17.87 1.96
N ILE A 49 19.02 -18.11 0.76
CA ILE A 49 18.93 -17.18 -0.36
C ILE A 49 17.52 -17.27 -0.97
N ILE A 50 16.80 -16.15 -0.97
CA ILE A 50 15.45 -16.04 -1.55
C ILE A 50 15.44 -15.28 -2.88
N LEU A 51 16.54 -14.62 -3.24
CA LEU A 51 16.66 -13.85 -4.46
C LEU A 51 18.11 -13.86 -4.95
N ARG A 52 18.29 -13.99 -6.26
CA ARG A 52 19.57 -13.98 -6.95
C ARG A 52 19.46 -13.19 -8.25
N SER A 53 20.42 -12.31 -8.47
CA SER A 53 20.62 -11.61 -9.74
C SER A 53 22.11 -11.60 -10.07
N GLY A 54 22.49 -12.38 -11.07
CA GLY A 54 23.89 -12.65 -11.40
C GLY A 54 24.68 -13.20 -10.19
N ARG A 55 25.67 -12.41 -9.73
CA ARG A 55 26.52 -12.74 -8.57
C ARG A 55 25.96 -12.23 -7.25
N LEU A 56 24.91 -11.42 -7.28
CA LEU A 56 24.28 -10.86 -6.09
C LEU A 56 23.23 -11.84 -5.57
N THR A 57 23.18 -11.99 -4.25
CA THR A 57 22.25 -12.88 -3.54
C THR A 57 21.69 -12.16 -2.33
N TRP A 58 20.41 -12.32 -2.07
CA TRP A 58 19.75 -11.73 -0.91
C TRP A 58 19.04 -12.79 -0.08
N THR A 59 19.14 -12.67 1.24
CA THR A 59 18.21 -13.30 2.19
C THR A 59 16.93 -12.47 2.31
N ARG A 60 15.92 -13.02 3.01
CA ARG A 60 14.65 -12.31 3.23
C ARG A 60 14.86 -10.99 3.97
N GLU A 61 15.69 -11.03 5.01
CA GLU A 61 16.00 -9.87 5.84
C GLU A 61 16.75 -8.78 5.06
N GLU A 62 17.58 -9.18 4.10
CA GLU A 62 18.29 -8.24 3.21
C GLU A 62 17.34 -7.62 2.19
N LEU A 63 16.43 -8.41 1.62
CA LEU A 63 15.42 -7.91 0.68
C LEU A 63 14.44 -6.92 1.34
N CYS A 64 14.10 -7.15 2.61
CA CYS A 64 13.27 -6.23 3.41
C CYS A 64 13.92 -4.86 3.69
N ARG A 65 15.20 -4.65 3.32
CA ARG A 65 15.89 -3.35 3.41
C ARG A 65 15.77 -2.48 2.14
N HIS A 66 14.90 -2.87 1.22
CA HIS A 66 14.65 -2.23 -0.07
C HIS A 66 15.80 -2.42 -1.09
N ILE A 67 15.45 -2.32 -2.37
CA ILE A 67 16.38 -2.33 -3.50
C ILE A 67 16.14 -1.07 -4.31
N LEU A 68 17.21 -0.34 -4.62
CA LEU A 68 17.19 0.80 -5.52
C LEU A 68 17.86 0.41 -6.84
N ILE A 69 17.13 0.53 -7.95
CA ILE A 69 17.65 0.33 -9.31
C ILE A 69 17.67 1.69 -10.02
N THR A 70 18.86 2.18 -10.35
CA THR A 70 19.05 3.47 -11.04
C THR A 70 19.65 3.25 -12.43
N GLY A 71 19.53 4.26 -13.29
CA GLY A 71 20.08 4.25 -14.65
C GLY A 71 19.25 5.08 -15.62
N ASP A 72 19.81 5.42 -16.77
CA ASP A 72 19.13 6.23 -17.78
C ASP A 72 18.00 5.47 -18.51
N THR A 73 17.18 6.18 -19.27
CA THR A 73 16.23 5.54 -20.19
C THR A 73 16.99 4.67 -21.19
N GLY A 74 16.51 3.46 -21.46
CA GLY A 74 17.19 2.51 -22.34
C GLY A 74 18.31 1.68 -21.69
N SER A 75 18.74 1.97 -20.45
CA SER A 75 19.79 1.20 -19.75
C SER A 75 19.38 -0.21 -19.28
N GLY A 76 18.14 -0.63 -19.54
CA GLY A 76 17.66 -1.96 -19.17
C GLY A 76 17.15 -2.11 -17.73
N LYS A 77 16.83 -1.01 -17.01
CA LYS A 77 16.27 -1.08 -15.63
C LYS A 77 15.10 -2.06 -15.49
N THR A 78 14.19 -2.06 -16.45
CA THR A 78 13.03 -2.96 -16.45
C THR A 78 13.44 -4.39 -16.82
N THR A 79 13.99 -4.58 -18.03
CA THR A 79 14.26 -5.90 -18.62
C THR A 79 15.40 -6.66 -17.96
N SER A 80 16.47 -5.97 -17.55
CA SER A 80 17.67 -6.58 -16.96
C SER A 80 17.76 -6.39 -15.43
N GLY A 81 16.97 -5.47 -14.88
CA GLY A 81 16.94 -5.19 -13.44
C GLY A 81 15.71 -5.79 -12.76
N PHE A 82 14.54 -5.19 -12.97
CA PHE A 82 13.30 -5.53 -12.28
C PHE A 82 12.76 -6.93 -12.64
N GLN A 83 12.63 -7.24 -13.93
CA GLN A 83 12.02 -8.50 -14.38
C GLN A 83 12.78 -9.76 -13.90
N PRO A 84 14.13 -9.84 -13.99
CA PRO A 84 14.86 -11.00 -13.53
C PRO A 84 14.74 -11.24 -12.01
N LEU A 85 14.62 -10.15 -11.23
CA LEU A 85 14.39 -10.27 -9.78
C LEU A 85 13.04 -10.91 -9.50
N LEU A 86 11.97 -10.50 -10.20
CA LEU A 86 10.65 -11.09 -10.02
C LEU A 86 10.58 -12.55 -10.49
N VAL A 87 11.29 -12.90 -11.56
CA VAL A 87 11.39 -14.29 -12.03
C VAL A 87 12.05 -15.18 -10.97
N ASP A 88 13.19 -14.78 -10.40
CA ASP A 88 13.86 -15.59 -9.37
C ASP A 88 13.09 -15.59 -8.05
N LEU A 89 12.44 -14.48 -7.68
CA LEU A 89 11.54 -14.40 -6.53
C LEU A 89 10.39 -15.39 -6.67
N SER A 90 9.72 -15.43 -7.83
CA SER A 90 8.60 -16.33 -8.11
C SER A 90 9.00 -17.80 -8.03
N ARG A 91 10.24 -18.13 -8.40
CA ARG A 91 10.77 -19.51 -8.29
C ARG A 91 11.09 -19.93 -6.86
N ARG A 92 11.56 -19.00 -6.01
CA ARG A 92 12.06 -19.30 -4.65
C ARG A 92 11.02 -19.08 -3.56
N VAL A 93 10.06 -18.20 -3.80
CA VAL A 93 8.97 -17.82 -2.91
C VAL A 93 7.69 -17.87 -3.73
N PRO A 94 7.16 -19.07 -4.03
CA PRO A 94 6.07 -19.24 -5.01
C PRO A 94 4.77 -18.54 -4.59
N ASP A 95 4.59 -18.25 -3.31
CA ASP A 95 3.42 -17.60 -2.70
C ASP A 95 3.62 -16.10 -2.42
N TRP A 96 4.62 -15.46 -3.03
CA TRP A 96 4.82 -14.02 -2.86
C TRP A 96 3.62 -13.22 -3.40
N GLY A 97 3.26 -12.14 -2.70
CA GLY A 97 2.32 -11.14 -3.18
C GLY A 97 2.99 -9.76 -3.26
N GLY A 98 2.38 -8.85 -4.00
CA GLY A 98 2.97 -7.52 -4.18
C GLY A 98 2.11 -6.53 -4.95
N LEU A 99 2.44 -5.25 -4.77
CA LEU A 99 1.84 -4.14 -5.49
C LEU A 99 2.84 -3.62 -6.52
N VAL A 100 2.47 -3.69 -7.79
CA VAL A 100 3.25 -3.17 -8.91
C VAL A 100 2.61 -1.89 -9.40
N LEU A 101 3.33 -0.78 -9.28
CA LEU A 101 2.91 0.53 -9.78
C LEU A 101 3.68 0.82 -11.08
N GLY A 102 3.00 0.65 -12.21
CA GLY A 102 3.53 0.83 -13.55
C GLY A 102 3.25 2.22 -14.11
N VAL A 103 4.27 2.83 -14.72
CA VAL A 103 4.16 4.17 -15.36
C VAL A 103 4.14 4.04 -16.88
N LYS A 104 4.66 2.95 -17.44
CA LYS A 104 4.75 2.76 -18.89
C LYS A 104 3.48 2.15 -19.50
N GLY A 105 2.68 1.48 -18.68
CA GLY A 105 1.40 0.91 -19.08
C GLY A 105 1.48 -0.53 -19.56
N ASP A 106 2.68 -1.09 -19.75
CA ASP A 106 2.93 -2.45 -20.22
C ASP A 106 3.34 -3.43 -19.13
N GLU A 107 3.54 -2.95 -17.89
CA GLU A 107 4.01 -3.79 -16.77
C GLU A 107 3.03 -4.92 -16.45
N HIS A 108 1.72 -4.71 -16.63
CA HIS A 108 0.70 -5.74 -16.45
C HIS A 108 0.93 -6.96 -17.34
N ARG A 109 1.41 -6.78 -18.58
CA ARG A 109 1.64 -7.90 -19.51
C ARG A 109 2.71 -8.84 -18.98
N PHE A 110 3.82 -8.28 -18.52
CA PHE A 110 4.89 -9.07 -17.91
C PHE A 110 4.40 -9.80 -16.64
N MET A 111 3.58 -9.14 -15.82
CA MET A 111 3.04 -9.76 -14.61
C MET A 111 2.06 -10.90 -14.93
N THR A 112 1.21 -10.74 -15.94
CA THR A 112 0.34 -11.80 -16.46
C THR A 112 1.16 -13.00 -16.91
N ASP A 113 2.12 -12.80 -17.81
CA ASP A 113 2.97 -13.87 -18.32
C ASP A 113 3.74 -14.57 -17.19
N LEU A 114 4.28 -13.79 -16.23
CA LEU A 114 5.03 -14.33 -15.11
C LEU A 114 4.16 -15.23 -14.23
N LEU A 115 2.96 -14.79 -13.88
CA LEU A 115 2.08 -15.55 -12.99
C LEU A 115 1.45 -16.76 -13.70
N GLU A 116 1.06 -16.63 -14.97
CA GLU A 116 0.59 -17.74 -15.79
C GLU A 116 1.63 -18.87 -15.86
N ASN A 117 2.90 -18.52 -16.15
CA ASN A 117 3.98 -19.49 -16.21
C ASN A 117 4.31 -20.16 -14.87
N ASN A 118 3.82 -19.62 -13.75
CA ASN A 118 3.95 -20.22 -12.42
C ASN A 118 2.63 -20.83 -11.91
N GLY A 119 1.58 -20.92 -12.73
CA GLY A 119 0.28 -21.49 -12.34
C GLY A 119 -0.52 -20.62 -11.37
N ARG A 120 -0.32 -19.30 -11.42
CA ARG A 120 -0.86 -18.31 -10.47
C ARG A 120 -1.72 -17.23 -11.13
N SER A 121 -2.31 -17.52 -12.29
CA SER A 121 -3.11 -16.55 -13.06
C SER A 121 -4.24 -15.93 -12.24
N GLN A 122 -4.88 -16.74 -11.39
CA GLN A 122 -5.96 -16.32 -10.49
C GLN A 122 -5.51 -15.36 -9.37
N ASP A 123 -4.21 -15.26 -9.11
CA ASP A 123 -3.66 -14.39 -8.06
C ASP A 123 -3.40 -12.97 -8.58
N LEU A 124 -3.49 -12.75 -9.89
CA LEU A 124 -3.31 -11.44 -10.52
C LEU A 124 -4.57 -10.58 -10.34
N ILE A 125 -4.37 -9.35 -9.88
CA ILE A 125 -5.41 -8.33 -9.80
C ILE A 125 -4.95 -7.13 -10.63
N HIS A 126 -5.47 -7.00 -11.84
CA HIS A 126 -5.18 -5.86 -12.70
C HIS A 126 -6.20 -4.73 -12.49
N LEU A 127 -5.77 -3.65 -11.84
CA LEU A 127 -6.55 -2.42 -11.72
C LEU A 127 -6.34 -1.56 -12.98
N GLN A 128 -7.21 -1.79 -13.96
CA GLN A 128 -7.20 -1.12 -15.26
C GLN A 128 -8.30 -0.08 -15.33
N VAL A 129 -7.98 1.14 -15.81
CA VAL A 129 -8.99 2.13 -16.26
C VAL A 129 -9.38 1.84 -17.71
N ARG A 130 -10.53 2.35 -18.16
CA ARG A 130 -11.07 2.01 -19.48
C ARG A 130 -10.03 2.22 -20.59
N PRO A 131 -9.67 1.18 -21.36
CA PRO A 131 -8.76 1.34 -22.49
C PRO A 131 -9.36 2.28 -23.56
N PRO A 132 -8.55 3.05 -24.29
CA PRO A 132 -9.03 3.98 -25.32
C PRO A 132 -9.89 3.31 -26.40
N ASP A 133 -9.55 2.06 -26.76
CA ASP A 133 -10.24 1.29 -27.81
C ASP A 133 -11.51 0.59 -27.32
N CYS A 134 -11.85 0.72 -26.04
CA CYS A 134 -13.03 0.08 -25.45
C CYS A 134 -14.29 0.96 -25.51
N SER A 135 -15.45 0.29 -25.64
CA SER A 135 -16.77 0.93 -25.61
C SER A 135 -17.00 1.73 -24.32
N THR A 136 -17.81 2.78 -24.39
CA THR A 136 -18.29 3.54 -23.22
C THR A 136 -19.13 2.71 -22.25
N ARG A 137 -19.54 1.49 -22.63
CA ARG A 137 -20.22 0.51 -21.75
C ARG A 137 -19.26 -0.45 -21.04
N TRP A 138 -17.95 -0.28 -21.24
CA TRP A 138 -16.96 -1.09 -20.54
C TRP A 138 -17.07 -0.90 -19.03
N GLU A 139 -16.99 -1.99 -18.28
CA GLU A 139 -16.89 -1.96 -16.82
C GLU A 139 -15.56 -2.57 -16.40
N PRO A 140 -14.90 -2.03 -15.35
CA PRO A 140 -13.67 -2.59 -14.84
C PRO A 140 -13.90 -3.95 -14.18
N GLU A 141 -13.04 -4.91 -14.50
CA GLU A 141 -13.03 -6.23 -13.88
C GLU A 141 -12.78 -6.13 -12.36
N HIS A 142 -11.83 -5.27 -11.98
CA HIS A 142 -11.49 -5.03 -10.59
C HIS A 142 -11.65 -3.56 -10.22
N ARG A 143 -12.15 -3.33 -9.00
CA ARG A 143 -12.35 -2.00 -8.43
C ARG A 143 -11.95 -1.97 -6.97
N TYR A 144 -11.43 -0.83 -6.56
CA TYR A 144 -11.03 -0.58 -5.20
C TYR A 144 -11.29 0.90 -4.87
N ASN A 145 -12.29 1.17 -4.05
CA ASN A 145 -12.55 2.51 -3.55
C ASN A 145 -11.41 2.93 -2.61
N LEU A 146 -10.70 4.01 -2.95
CA LEU A 146 -9.57 4.51 -2.16
C LEU A 146 -9.95 4.89 -0.72
N LEU A 147 -11.22 5.20 -0.47
CA LEU A 147 -11.78 5.56 0.84
C LEU A 147 -12.41 4.35 1.57
N SER A 148 -12.18 3.12 1.11
CA SER A 148 -12.82 1.94 1.67
C SER A 148 -12.22 1.44 2.99
N ASP A 149 -10.97 1.77 3.29
CA ASP A 149 -10.30 1.33 4.52
C ASP A 149 -10.83 2.11 5.73
N ARG A 150 -11.69 1.44 6.52
CA ARG A 150 -12.31 2.00 7.73
C ARG A 150 -11.43 1.91 8.97
N SER A 151 -10.25 1.29 8.88
CA SER A 151 -9.27 1.31 9.98
C SER A 151 -8.62 2.69 10.15
N LEU A 152 -8.68 3.52 9.10
CA LEU A 152 -8.11 4.86 9.08
C LEU A 152 -9.20 5.92 9.35
N PRO A 153 -8.91 6.94 10.18
CA PRO A 153 -9.78 8.10 10.31
C PRO A 153 -9.98 8.85 8.99
N TRP A 154 -11.14 9.49 8.81
CA TRP A 154 -11.43 10.30 7.62
C TRP A 154 -10.45 11.45 7.38
N SER A 155 -9.89 12.00 8.46
CA SER A 155 -8.86 13.03 8.38
C SER A 155 -7.55 12.51 7.77
N THR A 156 -7.23 11.23 7.97
CA THR A 156 -6.07 10.57 7.35
C THR A 156 -6.30 10.37 5.86
N HIS A 157 -7.49 9.92 5.45
CA HIS A 157 -7.88 9.84 4.04
C HIS A 157 -7.82 11.20 3.34
N ALA A 158 -8.42 12.22 3.94
CA ALA A 158 -8.37 13.58 3.44
C ALA A 158 -6.92 14.09 3.30
N LYS A 159 -6.08 13.81 4.30
CA LYS A 159 -4.67 14.17 4.28
C LYS A 159 -3.91 13.51 3.14
N PHE A 160 -4.11 12.22 2.89
CA PHE A 160 -3.47 11.53 1.76
C PHE A 160 -3.82 12.19 0.43
N ILE A 161 -5.10 12.50 0.22
CA ILE A 161 -5.55 13.17 -1.00
C ILE A 161 -4.88 14.54 -1.16
N THR A 162 -4.86 15.36 -0.10
CA THR A 162 -4.27 16.70 -0.16
C THR A 162 -2.74 16.66 -0.30
N ASP A 163 -2.06 15.70 0.33
CA ASP A 163 -0.60 15.54 0.23
C ASP A 163 -0.20 15.08 -1.19
N ILE A 164 -0.95 14.14 -1.78
CA ILE A 164 -0.75 13.71 -3.18
C ILE A 164 -0.95 14.89 -4.12
N ALA A 165 -2.05 15.63 -3.98
CA ALA A 165 -2.32 16.78 -4.81
C ALA A 165 -1.29 17.90 -4.64
N GLY A 166 -0.79 18.12 -3.42
CA GLY A 166 0.29 19.06 -3.14
C GLY A 166 1.61 18.68 -3.80
N SER A 167 1.93 17.38 -3.85
CA SER A 167 3.14 16.86 -4.52
C SER A 167 3.10 17.00 -6.04
N MET A 168 1.90 16.97 -6.64
CA MET A 168 1.70 17.11 -8.09
C MET A 168 1.67 18.58 -8.53
N ASN A 169 1.20 19.47 -7.65
CA ASN A 169 1.02 20.89 -7.96
C ASN A 169 2.18 21.73 -7.41
N SER A 170 3.32 21.70 -8.10
CA SER A 170 4.55 22.43 -7.73
C SER A 170 4.44 23.98 -7.79
N ALA A 171 3.26 24.55 -8.09
CA ALA A 171 3.10 25.98 -8.31
C ALA A 171 1.91 26.57 -7.53
N ARG A 172 2.22 27.54 -6.64
CA ARG A 172 1.36 28.64 -6.18
C ARG A 172 -0.08 28.27 -5.78
N GLN A 173 -0.24 27.47 -4.73
CA GLN A 173 -1.45 27.59 -3.92
C GLN A 173 -1.18 28.40 -2.67
N HIS A 174 -2.14 29.25 -2.31
CA HIS A 174 -2.04 30.03 -1.08
C HIS A 174 -1.98 29.06 0.12
N PRO A 175 -1.04 29.21 1.08
CA PRO A 175 -0.80 28.26 2.17
C PRO A 175 -2.04 27.94 3.04
N PHE A 176 -3.04 28.82 2.99
CA PHE A 176 -4.30 28.70 3.73
C PHE A 176 -5.28 27.65 3.16
N PHE A 177 -5.31 27.43 1.85
CA PHE A 177 -6.39 26.64 1.24
C PHE A 177 -6.19 25.13 1.33
N ALA A 178 -4.96 24.65 1.39
CA ALA A 178 -4.70 23.21 1.54
C ALA A 178 -5.19 22.66 2.90
N PRO A 179 -4.91 23.31 4.05
CA PRO A 179 -5.51 22.90 5.33
C PRO A 179 -7.05 22.94 5.34
N MET A 180 -7.66 23.99 4.76
CA MET A 180 -9.11 24.09 4.67
C MET A 180 -9.72 23.02 3.75
N ALA A 181 -9.07 22.67 2.64
CA ALA A 181 -9.50 21.59 1.76
C ALA A 181 -9.44 20.23 2.49
N GLN A 182 -8.40 19.98 3.27
CA GLN A 182 -8.29 18.77 4.10
C GLN A 182 -9.43 18.70 5.14
N LEU A 183 -9.72 19.81 5.82
CA LEU A 183 -10.83 19.90 6.78
C LEU A 183 -12.16 19.65 6.08
N ALA A 184 -12.42 20.33 4.96
CA ALA A 184 -13.64 20.19 4.17
C ALA A 184 -13.86 18.74 3.70
N LEU A 185 -12.83 18.07 3.19
CA LEU A 185 -12.89 16.67 2.79
C LEU A 185 -13.20 15.74 3.97
N THR A 186 -12.58 16.00 5.13
CA THR A 186 -12.84 15.23 6.35
C THR A 186 -14.32 15.29 6.73
N HIS A 187 -14.88 16.49 6.83
CA HIS A 187 -16.30 16.69 7.14
C HIS A 187 -17.22 16.15 6.05
N ALA A 188 -16.82 16.20 4.78
CA ALA A 188 -17.60 15.63 3.68
C ALA A 188 -17.69 14.10 3.80
N PHE A 189 -16.57 13.42 4.05
CA PHE A 189 -16.57 11.95 4.22
C PHE A 189 -17.39 11.52 5.43
N GLN A 190 -17.22 12.22 6.57
CA GLN A 190 -18.04 12.00 7.77
C GLN A 190 -19.53 12.25 7.50
N THR A 191 -19.88 13.28 6.73
CA THR A 191 -21.26 13.56 6.36
C THR A 191 -21.85 12.45 5.51
N LEU A 192 -21.12 11.98 4.49
CA LEU A 192 -21.57 10.88 3.63
C LEU A 192 -21.79 9.61 4.46
N GLU A 193 -20.87 9.28 5.36
CA GLU A 193 -20.99 8.13 6.25
C GLU A 193 -22.18 8.26 7.21
N ALA A 194 -22.33 9.41 7.88
CA ALA A 194 -23.43 9.70 8.81
C ALA A 194 -24.81 9.61 8.13
N LEU A 195 -24.87 9.96 6.83
CA LEU A 195 -26.07 9.88 6.02
C LEU A 195 -26.32 8.49 5.40
N GLY A 196 -25.44 7.51 5.65
CA GLY A 196 -25.52 6.16 5.09
C GLY A 196 -25.28 6.10 3.59
N GLU A 197 -24.58 7.09 3.03
CA GLU A 197 -24.25 7.16 1.61
C GLU A 197 -22.90 6.51 1.31
N PRO A 198 -22.67 6.06 0.05
CA PRO A 198 -21.34 5.66 -0.39
C PRO A 198 -20.33 6.78 -0.14
N VAL A 199 -19.22 6.47 0.53
CA VAL A 199 -18.15 7.45 0.75
C VAL A 199 -17.19 7.38 -0.43
N THR A 200 -17.34 8.29 -1.39
CA THR A 200 -16.49 8.38 -2.59
C THR A 200 -16.03 9.81 -2.83
N ILE A 201 -14.87 9.97 -3.50
CA ILE A 201 -14.31 11.29 -3.81
C ILE A 201 -15.28 12.13 -4.68
N PRO A 202 -15.93 11.59 -5.74
CA PRO A 202 -16.89 12.37 -6.53
C PRO A 202 -18.09 12.87 -5.72
N ARG A 203 -18.64 12.07 -4.80
CA ARG A 203 -19.73 12.51 -3.93
C ARG A 203 -19.30 13.59 -2.95
N ALA A 204 -18.11 13.46 -2.38
CA ALA A 204 -17.55 14.48 -1.50
C ALA A 204 -17.34 15.80 -2.27
N TYR A 205 -16.82 15.72 -3.50
CA TYR A 205 -16.71 16.89 -4.37
C TYR A 205 -18.07 17.53 -4.64
N ALA A 206 -19.07 16.74 -5.02
CA ALA A 206 -20.43 17.24 -5.26
C ALA A 206 -21.03 17.89 -4.00
N LEU A 207 -20.83 17.29 -2.83
CA LEU A 207 -21.29 17.84 -1.55
C LEU A 207 -20.64 19.21 -1.24
N LEU A 208 -19.35 19.36 -1.52
CA LEU A 208 -18.59 20.57 -1.19
C LEU A 208 -18.74 21.69 -2.22
N THR A 209 -19.08 21.38 -3.47
CA THR A 209 -19.17 22.36 -4.57
C THR A 209 -20.61 22.69 -5.00
N SER A 210 -21.59 21.87 -4.61
CA SER A 210 -23.01 22.14 -4.88
C SER A 210 -23.71 22.68 -3.64
N THR A 211 -24.13 23.95 -3.71
CA THR A 211 -24.94 24.59 -2.65
C THR A 211 -26.23 23.83 -2.36
N GLU A 212 -26.86 23.26 -3.40
CA GLU A 212 -28.10 22.48 -3.25
C GLU A 212 -27.84 21.16 -2.50
N THR A 213 -26.79 20.44 -2.90
CA THR A 213 -26.40 19.17 -2.26
C THR A 213 -26.01 19.40 -0.79
N ALA A 214 -25.24 20.45 -0.51
CA ALA A 214 -24.88 20.84 0.86
C ALA A 214 -26.11 21.16 1.71
N LYS A 215 -27.04 21.99 1.21
CA LYS A 215 -28.30 22.33 1.92
C LYS A 215 -29.16 21.10 2.19
N HIS A 216 -29.25 20.19 1.23
CA HIS A 216 -29.99 18.94 1.39
C HIS A 216 -29.35 18.03 2.46
N ALA A 217 -28.02 17.91 2.47
CA ALA A 217 -27.28 17.16 3.48
C ALA A 217 -27.48 17.76 4.88
N VAL A 218 -27.34 19.08 5.04
CA VAL A 218 -27.60 19.81 6.30
C VAL A 218 -29.02 19.54 6.82
N LYS A 219 -30.03 19.63 5.95
CA LYS A 219 -31.43 19.35 6.31
C LYS A 219 -31.62 17.91 6.77
N ARG A 220 -30.92 16.95 6.16
CA ARG A 220 -30.98 15.53 6.55
C ARG A 220 -30.27 15.27 7.87
N LEU A 221 -29.09 15.81 8.08
CA LEU A 221 -28.36 15.69 9.35
C LEU A 221 -29.18 16.22 10.53
N ARG A 222 -29.85 17.37 10.35
CA ARG A 222 -30.75 17.97 11.37
C ARG A 222 -32.03 17.18 11.67
N ARG A 223 -32.40 16.20 10.85
CA ARG A 223 -33.57 15.35 11.10
C ARG A 223 -33.30 14.27 12.15
N PHE A 224 -32.03 14.02 12.48
CA PHE A 224 -31.66 13.08 13.54
C PHE A 224 -31.64 13.83 14.88
N PRO A 225 -32.64 13.63 15.76
CA PRO A 225 -32.66 14.30 17.06
C PRO A 225 -31.47 13.82 17.91
N ASP A 226 -30.87 14.73 18.67
CA ASP A 226 -29.89 14.46 19.74
C ASP A 226 -28.56 13.80 19.35
N ASN A 227 -28.12 13.94 18.09
CA ASN A 227 -26.76 13.54 17.70
C ASN A 227 -25.84 14.77 17.58
N HIS A 228 -25.03 15.01 18.62
CA HIS A 228 -24.06 16.12 18.65
C HIS A 228 -23.13 16.13 17.42
N GLY A 229 -22.65 14.97 16.96
CA GLY A 229 -21.79 14.88 15.78
C GLY A 229 -22.50 15.29 14.50
N HIS A 230 -23.77 14.92 14.32
CA HIS A 230 -24.55 15.36 13.16
C HIS A 230 -24.80 16.87 13.17
N HIS A 231 -24.96 17.48 14.34
CA HIS A 231 -25.12 18.93 14.48
C HIS A 231 -23.84 19.68 14.11
N GLU A 232 -22.68 19.18 14.56
CA GLU A 232 -21.36 19.75 14.21
C GLU A 232 -21.09 19.68 12.70
N LEU A 233 -21.36 18.53 12.07
CA LEU A 233 -21.25 18.38 10.61
C LEU A 233 -22.18 19.34 9.85
N ALA A 234 -23.43 19.46 10.32
CA ALA A 234 -24.40 20.36 9.73
C ALA A 234 -24.00 21.83 9.87
N GLU A 235 -23.49 22.23 11.03
CA GLU A 235 -23.00 23.60 11.30
C GLU A 235 -21.81 23.94 10.42
N PHE A 236 -20.81 23.04 10.31
CA PHE A 236 -19.66 23.24 9.45
C PHE A 236 -20.06 23.45 7.97
N LEU A 237 -20.93 22.57 7.44
CA LEU A 237 -21.41 22.68 6.06
C LEU A 237 -22.22 23.95 5.85
N GLU A 238 -23.07 24.31 6.80
CA GLU A 238 -23.93 25.48 6.68
C GLU A 238 -23.08 26.77 6.66
N THR A 239 -22.21 26.93 7.65
CA THR A 239 -21.33 28.10 7.81
C THR A 239 -20.35 28.27 6.66
N THR A 240 -19.75 27.17 6.18
CA THR A 240 -18.68 27.23 5.18
C THR A 240 -19.19 27.25 3.74
N PHE A 241 -20.24 26.48 3.43
CA PHE A 241 -20.65 26.24 2.03
C PHE A 241 -22.05 26.76 1.66
N THR A 242 -22.88 27.15 2.62
CA THR A 242 -24.26 27.60 2.33
C THR A 242 -24.55 29.06 2.68
N GLN A 243 -23.83 29.65 3.63
CA GLN A 243 -24.03 31.03 4.06
C GLN A 243 -23.39 32.04 3.08
N ILE A 244 -24.11 33.13 2.82
CA ILE A 244 -23.72 34.19 1.87
C ILE A 244 -22.39 34.86 2.24
N ARG A 245 -22.09 34.98 3.55
CA ARG A 245 -20.84 35.60 4.04
C ARG A 245 -19.58 34.77 3.78
N ALA A 246 -19.74 33.50 3.41
CA ALA A 246 -18.61 32.61 3.12
C ALA A 246 -18.20 32.60 1.64
N HIS A 247 -18.78 33.45 0.78
CA HIS A 247 -18.61 33.33 -0.67
C HIS A 247 -17.15 33.41 -1.14
N GLU A 248 -16.34 34.34 -0.62
CA GLU A 248 -14.91 34.44 -1.00
C GLU A 248 -14.09 33.24 -0.50
N GLN A 249 -14.35 32.78 0.73
CA GLN A 249 -13.67 31.61 1.29
C GLN A 249 -14.06 30.32 0.56
N LYS A 250 -15.35 30.19 0.24
CA LYS A 250 -15.91 29.08 -0.53
C LYS A 250 -15.27 29.00 -1.91
N GLU A 251 -15.20 30.10 -2.64
CA GLU A 251 -14.63 30.13 -3.99
C GLU A 251 -13.15 29.68 -4.00
N GLY A 252 -12.36 30.13 -3.03
CA GLY A 252 -10.96 29.70 -2.88
C GLY A 252 -10.82 28.20 -2.56
N VAL A 253 -11.68 27.67 -1.69
CA VAL A 253 -11.70 26.24 -1.34
C VAL A 253 -12.20 25.38 -2.51
N GLU A 254 -13.24 25.79 -3.21
CA GLU A 254 -13.77 25.07 -4.39
C GLU A 254 -12.74 24.99 -5.53
N GLY A 255 -12.03 26.09 -5.82
CA GLY A 255 -10.95 26.09 -6.81
C GLY A 255 -9.81 25.15 -6.43
N THR A 256 -9.48 25.09 -5.14
CA THR A 256 -8.48 24.16 -4.59
C THR A 256 -8.95 22.71 -4.72
N LEU A 257 -10.19 22.41 -4.32
CA LEU A 257 -10.79 21.07 -4.44
C LEU A 257 -10.88 20.61 -5.88
N LYS A 258 -11.26 21.47 -6.82
CA LYS A 258 -11.28 21.14 -8.26
C LYS A 258 -9.89 20.75 -8.76
N THR A 259 -8.86 21.45 -8.32
CA THR A 259 -7.47 21.15 -8.67
C THR A 259 -7.00 19.84 -8.05
N PHE A 260 -7.33 19.59 -6.79
CA PHE A 260 -6.89 18.40 -6.05
C PHE A 260 -7.61 17.13 -6.50
N LEU A 261 -8.91 17.25 -6.77
CA LEU A 261 -9.76 16.09 -7.03
C LEU A 261 -9.96 15.84 -8.52
N GLY A 262 -9.58 16.77 -9.40
CA GLY A 262 -9.90 16.71 -10.83
C GLY A 262 -9.56 15.39 -11.51
N PHE A 263 -8.42 14.77 -11.16
CA PHE A 263 -8.04 13.44 -11.67
C PHE A 263 -9.04 12.34 -11.28
N TYR A 264 -9.54 12.36 -10.04
CA TYR A 264 -10.50 11.38 -9.53
C TYR A 264 -11.94 11.60 -10.04
N LEU A 265 -12.22 12.74 -10.66
CA LEU A 265 -13.53 13.04 -11.26
C LEU A 265 -13.66 12.52 -12.69
N ASN A 266 -12.56 12.08 -13.32
CA ASN A 266 -12.63 11.39 -14.61
C ASN A 266 -13.45 10.10 -14.45
N GLU A 267 -14.44 9.87 -15.31
CA GLU A 267 -15.38 8.74 -15.20
C GLU A 267 -14.66 7.38 -15.22
N ASP A 268 -13.64 7.22 -16.06
CA ASP A 268 -12.89 5.97 -16.20
C ASP A 268 -12.03 5.68 -14.97
N VAL A 269 -11.44 6.72 -14.37
CA VAL A 269 -10.71 6.62 -13.10
C VAL A 269 -11.68 6.35 -11.95
N ALA A 270 -12.80 7.07 -11.90
CA ALA A 270 -13.79 6.95 -10.84
C ALA A 270 -14.44 5.56 -10.81
N ALA A 271 -14.70 4.96 -11.98
CA ALA A 271 -15.26 3.62 -12.10
C ALA A 271 -14.41 2.55 -11.38
N VAL A 272 -13.08 2.74 -11.35
CA VAL A 272 -12.12 1.82 -10.73
C VAL A 272 -11.82 2.20 -9.29
N PHE A 273 -11.47 3.46 -9.05
CA PHE A 273 -10.86 3.93 -7.79
C PHE A 273 -11.82 4.66 -6.86
N CYS A 274 -12.99 5.05 -7.35
CA CYS A 274 -14.02 5.79 -6.60
C CYS A 274 -15.41 5.17 -6.75
N SER A 275 -15.47 3.87 -7.04
CA SER A 275 -16.72 3.17 -7.30
C SER A 275 -17.62 3.17 -6.07
N GLU A 276 -18.93 3.38 -6.28
CA GLU A 276 -19.95 3.16 -5.27
C GLU A 276 -20.27 1.66 -5.09
N LYS A 277 -19.92 0.82 -6.08
CA LYS A 277 -20.05 -0.63 -5.98
C LYS A 277 -19.01 -1.17 -4.97
N PRO A 278 -19.32 -2.24 -4.20
CA PRO A 278 -18.36 -2.83 -3.26
C PRO A 278 -17.05 -3.22 -3.93
N ASN A 279 -15.91 -3.07 -3.25
CA ASN A 279 -14.61 -3.50 -3.80
C ASN A 279 -14.65 -4.97 -4.27
N THR A 280 -13.91 -5.30 -5.32
CA THR A 280 -13.76 -6.70 -5.78
C THR A 280 -12.67 -7.45 -5.03
N PHE A 281 -11.77 -6.74 -4.35
CA PHE A 281 -10.69 -7.32 -3.57
C PHE A 281 -10.29 -6.40 -2.41
N SER A 282 -9.39 -6.90 -1.55
CA SER A 282 -8.78 -6.15 -0.44
C SER A 282 -7.26 -6.23 -0.54
N PHE A 283 -6.54 -5.16 -0.17
CA PHE A 283 -5.08 -5.19 -0.12
C PHE A 283 -4.51 -6.20 0.88
N SER A 284 -5.30 -6.66 1.86
CA SER A 284 -4.93 -7.81 2.70
C SER A 284 -4.70 -9.11 1.92
N HIS A 285 -5.13 -9.17 0.65
CA HIS A 285 -4.87 -10.31 -0.24
C HIS A 285 -3.39 -10.35 -0.67
N LEU A 286 -2.67 -9.22 -0.65
CA LEU A 286 -1.24 -9.18 -0.95
C LEU A 286 -0.45 -10.06 0.02
N ASP A 287 -0.81 -10.05 1.31
CA ASP A 287 -0.19 -10.90 2.33
C ASP A 287 -0.48 -12.40 2.12
N ARG A 288 -1.54 -12.71 1.35
CA ARG A 288 -1.93 -14.07 0.96
C ARG A 288 -1.38 -14.50 -0.40
N GLY A 289 -0.53 -13.68 -1.00
CA GLY A 289 0.13 -13.97 -2.28
C GLY A 289 -0.47 -13.26 -3.48
N SER A 290 -1.59 -12.56 -3.39
CA SER A 290 -2.12 -11.84 -4.55
C SER A 290 -1.15 -10.77 -5.05
N VAL A 291 -1.15 -10.53 -6.36
CA VAL A 291 -0.32 -9.52 -7.00
C VAL A 291 -1.22 -8.50 -7.65
N THR A 292 -1.25 -7.30 -7.10
CA THR A 292 -2.02 -6.18 -7.66
C THR A 292 -1.13 -5.35 -8.57
N VAL A 293 -1.59 -5.12 -9.80
CA VAL A 293 -0.91 -4.25 -10.76
C VAL A 293 -1.78 -3.06 -11.05
N VAL A 294 -1.21 -1.86 -10.89
CA VAL A 294 -1.82 -0.59 -11.26
C VAL A 294 -0.95 0.01 -12.36
N CYS A 295 -1.52 0.18 -13.55
CA CYS A 295 -0.84 0.85 -14.66
C CYS A 295 -1.57 2.16 -14.96
N ALA A 296 -0.83 3.27 -15.03
CA ALA A 296 -1.38 4.48 -15.64
C ALA A 296 -1.64 4.17 -17.12
N ALA A 297 -2.91 4.22 -17.55
CA ALA A 297 -3.23 4.11 -18.96
C ALA A 297 -2.65 5.32 -19.71
N VAL A 298 -1.98 5.04 -20.83
CA VAL A 298 -1.57 6.04 -21.83
C VAL A 298 -2.72 6.24 -22.81
#